data_AF-A0A9R1BT89-F1
#
_entry.id   AF-A0A9R1BT89-F1
#
_cell.length_a   1.000
_cell.length_b   1.000
_cell.length_c   1.000
_cell.angle_alpha   90.00
_cell.angle_beta   90.00
_cell.angle_gamma   90.00
#
_symmetry.space_group_name_H-M   'P 1'
#
loop_
_entity.id
_entity.type
_entity.pdbx_description
1 polymer ?
#
loop_
_entity_poly.entity_id
_entity_poly.type
_entity_poly.pdbx_seq_one_letter_code
_entity_poly.pdbx_strand_id
1 'polypeptide(L)'
;MSSLVQSSSLERLHHVEKRIVRVLELAGTVMEELGNSQGPRGEAVVAHCREFMLYMKEIQTTLREEIKSACEYRPFEMCDYSARIANEICCKKLEYVIEKMDAMQLNIEHSTNEV
;
A
#
# COMPACT_ATOMS: atom_id res chain seq x y z
N MET A 1 13.45 -8.33 -6.62
CA MET A 1 12.28 -8.95 -7.28
C MET A 1 10.94 -8.49 -6.69
N SER A 2 10.87 -8.06 -5.43
CA SER A 2 9.64 -7.54 -4.78
C SER A 2 9.14 -6.19 -5.32
N SER A 3 10.02 -5.25 -5.66
CA SER A 3 9.65 -3.91 -6.12
C SER A 3 8.87 -3.87 -7.45
N LEU A 4 9.22 -4.74 -8.39
CA LEU A 4 8.55 -4.87 -9.70
C LEU A 4 7.15 -5.50 -9.58
N VAL A 5 6.98 -6.42 -8.64
CA VAL A 5 5.67 -7.03 -8.36
C VAL A 5 4.75 -6.00 -7.71
N GLN A 6 5.29 -5.20 -6.78
CA GLN A 6 4.56 -4.14 -6.09
C GLN A 6 4.15 -2.99 -7.03
N SER A 7 5.01 -2.61 -7.99
CA SER A 7 4.64 -1.62 -9.02
C SER A 7 3.49 -2.12 -9.90
N SER A 8 3.49 -3.40 -10.28
CA SER A 8 2.41 -3.99 -11.07
C SER A 8 1.07 -4.07 -10.31
N SER A 9 1.11 -4.29 -8.99
CA SER A 9 -0.08 -4.32 -8.13
C SER A 9 -0.73 -2.94 -8.03
N LEU A 10 0.07 -1.90 -7.78
CA LEU A 10 -0.41 -0.53 -7.74
C LEU A 10 -0.99 -0.08 -9.09
N GLU A 11 -0.39 -0.48 -10.22
CA GLU A 11 -0.96 -0.22 -11.54
C GLU A 11 -2.33 -0.89 -11.73
N ARG A 12 -2.50 -2.14 -11.30
CA ARG A 12 -3.80 -2.84 -11.38
C ARG A 12 -4.85 -2.16 -10.51
N LEU A 13 -4.49 -1.77 -9.28
CA LEU A 13 -5.39 -1.03 -8.39
C LEU A 13 -5.76 0.35 -8.96
N HIS A 14 -4.83 1.06 -9.59
CA HIS A 14 -5.14 2.33 -10.26
C HIS A 14 -6.13 2.15 -11.43
N HIS A 15 -6.04 1.05 -12.17
CA HIS A 15 -7.05 0.72 -13.18
C HIS A 15 -8.42 0.41 -12.55
N VAL A 16 -8.46 -0.19 -11.36
CA VAL A 16 -9.71 -0.38 -10.60
C VAL A 16 -10.32 0.97 -10.23
N GLU A 17 -9.54 1.92 -9.74
CA GLU A 17 -10.03 3.28 -9.40
C GLU A 17 -10.70 3.95 -10.61
N LYS A 18 -10.05 3.90 -11.78
CA LYS A 18 -10.62 4.44 -13.03
C LYS A 18 -11.94 3.78 -13.40
N ARG A 19 -12.04 2.45 -13.25
CA ARG A 19 -13.29 1.72 -13.51
C ARG A 19 -14.39 2.10 -12.52
N ILE A 20 -14.07 2.35 -11.25
CA ILE A 20 -15.06 2.81 -10.26
C ILE A 20 -15.65 4.16 -10.68
N VAL A 21 -14.81 5.10 -11.12
CA VAL A 21 -15.28 6.38 -11.66
C VAL A 21 -16.21 6.14 -12.85
N ARG A 22 -15.82 5.26 -13.78
CA ARG A 22 -16.65 4.93 -14.95
C ARG A 22 -18.00 4.31 -14.58
N VAL A 23 -18.05 3.45 -13.58
CA VAL A 23 -19.29 2.86 -13.05
C VAL A 23 -20.23 3.93 -12.48
N LEU A 24 -19.68 4.93 -11.77
CA LEU A 24 -20.46 6.06 -11.26
C LEU A 24 -21.02 6.93 -12.39
N GLU A 25 -20.23 7.19 -13.43
CA GLU A 25 -20.68 7.90 -14.63
C GLU A 25 -21.84 7.17 -15.31
N LEU A 26 -21.71 5.85 -15.52
CA LEU A 26 -22.77 5.03 -16.12
C LEU A 26 -24.06 5.06 -15.29
N ALA A 27 -23.96 5.00 -13.97
CA ALA A 27 -25.11 5.14 -13.08
C ALA A 27 -25.78 6.51 -13.24
N GLY A 28 -24.98 7.58 -13.31
CA GLY A 28 -25.46 8.94 -13.59
C GLY A 28 -26.20 9.04 -14.93
N THR A 29 -25.63 8.48 -15.99
CA THR A 29 -26.27 8.47 -17.32
C THR A 29 -27.59 7.70 -17.30
N VAL A 30 -27.66 6.55 -16.61
CA VAL A 30 -28.93 5.81 -16.46
C VAL A 30 -29.96 6.65 -15.71
N MET A 31 -29.57 7.37 -14.65
CA MET A 31 -30.48 8.26 -13.92
C MET A 31 -31.00 9.39 -14.81
N GLU A 32 -30.16 9.97 -15.65
CA GLU A 32 -30.54 11.00 -16.63
C GLU A 32 -31.52 10.46 -17.68
N GLU A 33 -31.26 9.27 -18.25
CA GLU A 33 -32.16 8.62 -19.19
C GLU A 33 -33.54 8.34 -18.57
N LEU A 34 -33.57 7.85 -17.32
CA LEU A 34 -34.81 7.57 -16.60
C LEU A 34 -35.60 8.85 -16.26
N GLY A 35 -34.90 9.98 -16.06
CA GLY A 35 -35.49 11.29 -15.79
C GLY A 35 -35.95 12.05 -17.05
N ASN A 36 -35.76 11.49 -18.24
CA ASN A 36 -36.08 12.16 -19.49
C ASN A 36 -37.60 12.45 -19.61
N SER A 37 -37.95 13.71 -19.88
CA SER A 37 -39.34 14.17 -20.05
C SER A 37 -40.13 13.48 -21.17
N GLN A 38 -39.44 12.91 -22.17
CA GLN A 38 -40.03 12.14 -23.27
C GLN A 38 -40.11 10.63 -22.96
N GLY A 39 -39.71 10.23 -21.76
CA GLY A 39 -39.56 8.84 -21.34
C GLY A 39 -38.16 8.27 -21.65
N PRO A 40 -37.76 7.18 -20.96
CA PRO A 40 -36.44 6.61 -21.10
C PRO A 40 -36.24 5.89 -22.44
N ARG A 41 -35.05 6.05 -23.02
CA ARG A 41 -34.62 5.26 -24.17
C ARG A 41 -34.18 3.88 -23.69
N GLY A 42 -35.10 2.92 -23.74
CA GLY A 42 -34.92 1.58 -23.18
C GLY A 42 -33.64 0.87 -23.65
N GLU A 43 -33.29 0.95 -24.94
CA GLU A 43 -32.05 0.37 -25.46
C GLU A 43 -30.79 1.01 -24.88
N ALA A 44 -30.79 2.33 -24.71
CA ALA A 44 -29.68 3.05 -24.09
C ALA A 44 -29.54 2.62 -22.63
N VAL A 45 -30.63 2.62 -21.85
CA VAL A 45 -30.61 2.18 -20.45
C VAL A 45 -30.07 0.76 -20.32
N VAL A 46 -30.53 -0.17 -21.15
CA VAL A 46 -30.07 -1.56 -21.15
C VAL A 46 -28.57 -1.65 -21.48
N ALA A 47 -28.08 -0.89 -22.47
CA ALA A 47 -26.67 -0.87 -22.82
C ALA A 47 -25.78 -0.37 -21.67
N HIS A 48 -26.14 0.76 -21.06
CA HIS A 48 -25.41 1.33 -19.92
C HIS A 48 -25.43 0.39 -18.70
N CYS A 49 -26.57 -0.24 -18.41
CA CYS A 49 -26.67 -1.23 -17.33
C CYS A 49 -25.81 -2.48 -17.59
N ARG A 50 -25.70 -2.94 -18.84
CA ARG A 50 -24.81 -4.06 -19.19
C ARG A 50 -23.34 -3.69 -19.01
N GLU A 51 -22.93 -2.51 -19.47
CA GLU A 51 -21.57 -2.00 -19.29
C GLU A 51 -21.23 -1.81 -17.80
N PHE A 52 -22.17 -1.27 -17.02
CA PHE A 52 -22.05 -1.14 -15.57
C PHE A 52 -21.77 -2.49 -14.90
N MET A 53 -22.57 -3.51 -15.23
CA MET A 53 -22.42 -4.84 -14.65
C MET A 53 -21.10 -5.52 -15.06
N LEU A 54 -20.62 -5.25 -16.28
CA LEU A 54 -19.32 -5.74 -16.73
C LEU A 54 -18.19 -5.14 -15.90
N TYR A 55 -18.14 -3.81 -15.75
CA TYR A 55 -17.10 -3.17 -14.95
C TYR A 55 -17.17 -3.56 -13.47
N MET A 56 -18.38 -3.70 -12.90
CA MET A 56 -18.54 -4.20 -11.53
C MET A 56 -17.91 -5.59 -11.34
N LYS A 57 -18.10 -6.49 -12.31
CA LYS A 57 -17.49 -7.82 -12.29
C LYS A 57 -15.97 -7.74 -12.39
N GLU A 58 -15.44 -6.91 -13.29
CA GLU A 58 -13.99 -6.71 -13.43
C GLU A 58 -13.36 -6.15 -12.15
N ILE A 59 -13.95 -5.11 -11.57
CA ILE A 59 -13.53 -4.52 -10.30
C ILE A 59 -13.49 -5.59 -9.22
N GLN A 60 -14.57 -6.36 -9.08
CA GLN A 60 -14.66 -7.41 -8.05
C GLN A 60 -13.58 -8.49 -8.23
N THR A 61 -13.35 -8.94 -9.46
CA THR A 61 -12.33 -9.96 -9.75
C THR A 61 -10.94 -9.45 -9.42
N THR A 62 -10.56 -8.26 -9.91
CA THR A 62 -9.23 -7.70 -9.67
C THR A 62 -9.00 -7.45 -8.18
N LEU A 63 -9.97 -6.86 -7.46
CA LEU A 63 -9.82 -6.64 -6.02
C LEU A 63 -9.68 -7.94 -5.24
N ARG A 64 -10.42 -8.99 -5.62
CA ARG A 64 -10.29 -10.31 -4.98
C ARG A 64 -8.90 -10.89 -5.16
N GLU A 65 -8.34 -10.78 -6.35
CA GLU A 65 -6.99 -11.25 -6.66
C GLU A 65 -5.93 -10.45 -5.89
N GLU A 66 -6.04 -9.13 -5.83
CA GLU A 66 -5.13 -8.27 -5.07
C GLU A 66 -5.20 -8.54 -3.56
N ILE A 67 -6.40 -8.73 -2.99
CA ILE A 67 -6.56 -9.13 -1.59
C ILE A 67 -5.88 -10.47 -1.32
N LYS A 68 -6.11 -11.46 -2.19
CA LYS A 68 -5.46 -12.78 -2.07
C LYS A 68 -3.94 -12.64 -2.12
N SER A 69 -3.42 -11.89 -3.10
CA SER A 69 -1.98 -11.66 -3.25
C SER A 69 -1.38 -10.94 -2.04
N ALA A 70 -2.05 -9.92 -1.50
CA ALA A 70 -1.60 -9.23 -0.29
C ALA A 70 -1.58 -10.14 0.94
N CYS A 71 -2.58 -11.01 1.09
CA CYS A 71 -2.62 -12.00 2.17
C CYS A 71 -1.51 -13.07 2.01
N GLU A 72 -1.21 -13.50 0.78
CA GLU A 72 -0.13 -14.46 0.50
C GLU A 72 1.26 -13.86 0.68
N TYR A 73 1.45 -12.59 0.31
CA TYR A 73 2.71 -11.86 0.47
C TYR A 73 3.09 -11.65 1.95
N ARG A 74 2.11 -11.77 2.87
CA ARG A 74 2.25 -11.54 4.32
C ARG A 74 3.21 -10.37 4.62
N PRO A 75 2.81 -9.13 4.28
CA PRO A 75 3.69 -7.97 4.27
C PRO A 75 4.47 -7.75 5.57
N PHE A 76 3.88 -8.13 6.71
CA PHE A 76 4.50 -8.01 8.03
C PHE A 76 5.43 -9.15 8.41
N GLU A 77 5.19 -10.36 7.90
CA GLU A 77 6.05 -11.52 8.20
C GLU A 77 7.34 -11.49 7.39
N MET A 78 7.29 -10.93 6.18
CA MET A 78 8.48 -10.72 5.33
C MET A 78 9.11 -9.33 5.52
N CYS A 79 8.67 -8.57 6.53
CA CYS A 79 9.17 -7.23 6.82
C CYS A 79 10.48 -7.29 7.59
N ASP A 80 11.56 -6.74 7.02
CA ASP A 80 12.86 -6.63 7.69
C ASP A 80 12.95 -5.46 8.68
N TYR A 81 11.88 -4.66 8.82
CA TYR A 81 11.85 -3.48 9.68
C TYR A 81 12.26 -3.79 11.11
N SER A 82 11.69 -4.83 11.73
CA SER A 82 12.00 -5.20 13.10
C SER A 82 13.48 -5.57 13.27
N ALA A 83 14.04 -6.34 12.33
CA ALA A 83 15.46 -6.70 12.34
C ALA A 83 16.35 -5.46 12.15
N ARG A 84 15.97 -4.56 11.24
CA ARG A 84 16.69 -3.32 10.95
C ARG A 84 16.71 -2.38 12.16
N ILE A 85 15.57 -2.16 12.80
CA ILE A 85 15.47 -1.30 13.99
C ILE A 85 16.21 -1.93 15.17
N ALA A 86 16.12 -3.24 15.36
CA ALA A 86 16.89 -3.94 16.40
C ALA A 86 18.40 -3.76 16.21
N ASN A 87 18.90 -3.87 14.98
CA ASN A 87 20.30 -3.61 14.66
C ASN A 87 20.69 -2.16 14.89
N GLU A 88 19.87 -1.18 14.47
CA GLU A 88 20.15 0.24 14.71
C GLU A 88 20.27 0.55 16.21
N ILE A 89 19.37 -0.02 17.02
CA ILE A 89 19.43 0.09 18.48
C ILE A 89 20.70 -0.57 19.02
N CYS A 90 21.10 -1.72 18.48
CA CYS A 90 22.31 -2.42 18.88
C CYS A 90 23.57 -1.58 18.60
N CYS A 91 23.64 -0.93 17.43
CA CYS A 91 24.73 -0.01 17.10
C CYS A 91 24.83 1.15 18.09
N LYS A 92 23.70 1.81 18.42
CA LYS A 92 23.69 2.90 19.43
C LYS A 92 24.13 2.43 20.81
N LYS A 93 23.79 1.20 21.20
CA LYS A 93 24.27 0.60 22.45
C LYS A 93 25.79 0.39 22.43
N LEU A 94 26.35 -0.07 21.31
CA LEU A 94 27.79 -0.26 21.16
C LEU A 94 28.54 1.09 21.19
N GLU A 95 28.02 2.11 20.50
CA GLU A 95 28.56 3.47 20.56
C GLU A 95 28.62 4.00 21.99
N TYR A 96 27.55 3.80 22.77
CA TYR A 96 27.53 4.18 24.18
C TYR A 96 28.56 3.41 25.02
N VAL A 97 28.74 2.11 24.79
CA VAL A 97 29.77 1.32 25.50
C VAL A 97 31.16 1.85 25.19
N ILE A 98 31.46 2.14 23.92
CA ILE A 98 32.75 2.71 23.50
C ILE A 98 32.98 4.05 24.22
N GLU A 99 31.99 4.95 24.22
CA GLU A 99 32.09 6.25 24.92
C GLU A 99 32.44 6.07 26.42
N LYS A 100 31.85 5.08 27.09
CA LYS A 100 32.17 4.81 28.51
C LYS A 100 33.53 4.17 28.71
N MET A 101 34.00 3.34 27.76
CA MET A 101 35.35 2.79 27.80
C MET A 101 36.40 3.88 27.63
N ASP A 102 36.21 4.78 26.67
CA ASP A 102 37.12 5.92 26.45
C ASP A 102 37.18 6.81 27.70
N ALA A 103 36.03 7.10 28.32
CA ALA A 103 35.98 7.86 29.56
C ALA A 103 36.73 7.16 30.71
N MET A 104 36.59 5.83 30.83
CA MET A 104 37.34 5.06 31.83
C MET A 104 38.84 5.09 31.58
N GLN A 105 39.27 4.96 30.32
CA GLN A 105 40.68 5.03 29.95
C GLN A 105 41.29 6.39 30.33
N LEU A 106 40.62 7.50 29.98
CA LEU A 106 41.07 8.83 30.36
C LEU A 106 41.19 9.01 31.89
N ASN A 107 40.22 8.50 32.64
CA ASN A 107 40.26 8.57 34.10
C ASN A 107 41.45 7.79 34.69
N ILE A 108 41.79 6.64 34.13
CA ILE A 108 42.96 5.85 34.53
C ILE A 108 44.24 6.64 34.22
N GLU A 109 44.38 7.15 32.99
CA GLU A 109 45.55 7.95 32.58
C GLU A 109 45.76 9.17 33.48
N HIS A 110 44.69 9.88 33.84
CA HIS A 110 44.75 10.98 34.80
C HIS A 110 45.21 10.53 36.20
N SER A 111 44.64 9.44 36.71
CA SER A 111 44.98 8.92 38.05
C SER A 111 46.43 8.42 38.14
N THR A 112 47.00 7.95 37.03
CA THR A 112 48.38 7.44 36.99
C THR A 112 49.42 8.56 36.91
N ASN A 113 49.03 9.75 36.45
CA ASN A 113 49.89 10.94 36.37
C ASN A 113 49.92 11.78 37.67
N GLU A 114 49.04 11.48 38.63
CA GLU A 114 48.96 12.16 39.94
C GLU A 114 49.77 11.47 41.05
N VAL A 115 50.52 10.40 40.72
CA VAL A 115 51.44 9.65 41.61
C VAL A 115 52.88 9.83 41.17
#